data_AF-A0A1E4UUL3-F1
#
_entry.id   AF-A0A1E4UUL3-F1
#
_cell.length_a   1.000
_cell.length_b   1.000
_cell.length_c   1.000
_cell.angle_alpha   90.00
_cell.angle_beta   90.00
_cell.angle_gamma   90.00
#
_symmetry.space_group_name_H-M   'P 1'
#
loop_
_entity.id
_entity.type
_entity.pdbx_description
1 polymer ?
#
loop_
_entity_poly.entity_id
_entity_poly.type
_entity_poly.pdbx_seq_one_letter_code
_entity_poly.pdbx_strand_id
1 'polypeptide(L)'
;MKNDIHDLGLVIDSRIKLILIESWDEPRVLETLTSLAVKRGLGLQTWSITEGLQRSAGVPAPDDAPASQDPEVALRLIKADPQPTLYVACDLHPFLDDNPRLVRLLKDIAMRQSAQAPTLVLVSHACKLPPEVQRFAARFSLALPSEEELLSIVREEASRWSERNRSARVRTDNLTLQQVVKNLRGMSHAEARSLARTIICDDGAITQDDLPELNRTKFQLLDLEGVLSFEHDTARFAEVGGLLNLKRWLAERQTVFLQGQGSDSPKGMLLVGVQGGGKSLAAKAVAGLWGVPLLRLDFGSLYNKFFGETERNLREALRLAEQMAPCVLWMDEIEKGLATGDNDGGVSQRVLGTLLTWMAERKAPVFMVATANVIAHLPPELVRKGRFDELFFVDLPTAEVRDEILRIHLCRRDLAPETFDMGALVALSEGFSGAELEQAVVSALYAAQARQQAVDQVLLAHSLQSTSPLSVVMAEDLAALRAWAQGRTVKAG
;
A
#
# COMPACT_ATOMS: atom_id res chain seq x y z
N MET A 1 -14.40 11.80 -12.57
CA MET A 1 -14.81 13.18 -12.96
C MET A 1 -16.27 13.51 -12.71
N LYS A 2 -17.28 12.84 -13.32
CA LYS A 2 -18.69 13.28 -13.19
C LYS A 2 -19.21 13.26 -11.75
N ASN A 3 -18.81 12.27 -10.96
CA ASN A 3 -19.18 12.16 -9.55
C ASN A 3 -18.48 13.23 -8.70
N ASP A 4 -17.17 13.43 -8.86
CA ASP A 4 -16.43 14.47 -8.12
C ASP A 4 -17.03 15.87 -8.28
N ILE A 5 -17.40 16.24 -9.52
CA ILE A 5 -18.05 17.54 -9.81
C ILE A 5 -19.41 17.64 -9.14
N HIS A 6 -20.18 16.54 -9.10
CA HIS A 6 -21.48 16.53 -8.43
C HIS A 6 -21.33 16.67 -6.91
N ASP A 7 -20.47 15.87 -6.30
CA ASP A 7 -20.27 15.81 -4.85
C ASP A 7 -19.66 17.12 -4.33
N LEU A 8 -18.64 17.64 -5.01
CA LEU A 8 -18.07 18.94 -4.68
C LEU A 8 -19.10 20.07 -4.88
N GLY A 9 -19.96 19.95 -5.89
CA GLY A 9 -21.10 20.84 -6.09
C GLY A 9 -22.04 20.87 -4.89
N LEU A 10 -22.37 19.72 -4.31
CA LEU A 10 -23.20 19.62 -3.10
C LEU A 10 -22.54 20.31 -1.90
N VAL A 11 -21.22 20.22 -1.74
CA VAL A 11 -20.47 20.89 -0.67
C VAL A 11 -20.49 22.42 -0.84
N ILE A 12 -20.34 22.91 -2.06
CA ILE A 12 -20.46 24.35 -2.34
C ILE A 12 -21.89 24.84 -2.07
N ASP A 13 -22.89 24.04 -2.43
CA ASP A 13 -24.30 24.36 -2.21
C ASP A 13 -24.69 24.35 -0.71
N SER A 14 -23.95 23.64 0.15
CA SER A 14 -24.20 23.56 1.60
C SER A 14 -23.77 24.80 2.40
N ARG A 15 -23.51 25.93 1.72
CA ARG A 15 -23.07 27.23 2.27
C ARG A 15 -21.76 27.20 3.07
N ILE A 16 -20.97 26.14 2.93
CA ILE A 16 -19.64 26.06 3.53
C ILE A 16 -18.70 26.94 2.72
N LYS A 17 -18.00 27.87 3.39
CA LYS A 17 -17.14 28.87 2.73
C LYS A 17 -15.64 28.54 2.78
N LEU A 18 -15.29 27.45 3.45
CA LEU A 18 -13.94 26.95 3.50
C LEU A 18 -13.94 25.46 3.18
N ILE A 19 -13.23 25.09 2.12
CA ILE A 19 -13.09 23.70 1.69
C ILE A 19 -11.60 23.37 1.71
N LEU A 20 -11.23 22.20 2.21
CA LEU A 20 -9.88 21.67 2.14
C LEU A 20 -9.87 20.47 1.21
N ILE A 21 -9.02 20.51 0.19
CA ILE A 21 -8.74 19.41 -0.73
C ILE A 21 -7.28 19.00 -0.55
N GLU A 22 -7.07 17.83 0.04
CA GLU A 22 -5.73 17.22 0.13
C GLU A 22 -5.50 16.37 -1.13
N SER A 23 -4.53 16.76 -1.96
CA SER A 23 -4.20 16.06 -3.20
C SER A 23 -2.79 16.37 -3.69
N TRP A 24 -2.13 15.36 -4.26
CA TRP A 24 -0.87 15.50 -5.00
C TRP A 24 -1.08 15.91 -6.47
N ASP A 25 -2.32 15.87 -6.95
CA ASP A 25 -2.70 16.14 -8.34
C ASP A 25 -3.40 17.51 -8.43
N GLU A 26 -2.64 18.58 -8.16
CA GLU A 26 -3.14 19.96 -8.21
C GLU A 26 -3.81 20.32 -9.56
N PRO A 27 -3.23 19.98 -10.73
CA PRO A 27 -3.86 20.28 -12.02
C PRO A 27 -5.28 19.69 -12.13
N ARG A 28 -5.48 18.46 -11.67
CA ARG A 28 -6.81 17.84 -11.66
C ARG A 28 -7.79 18.55 -10.74
N VAL A 29 -7.34 18.97 -9.56
CA VAL A 29 -8.16 19.75 -8.63
C VAL A 29 -8.64 21.03 -9.32
N LEU A 30 -7.72 21.75 -9.98
CA LEU A 30 -8.02 22.97 -10.73
C LEU A 30 -8.97 22.72 -11.91
N GLU A 31 -8.77 21.67 -12.71
CA GLU A 31 -9.67 21.28 -13.81
C GLU A 31 -11.09 20.97 -13.31
N THR A 32 -11.19 20.26 -12.17
CA THR A 32 -12.48 19.90 -11.56
C THR A 32 -13.21 21.13 -11.06
N LEU A 33 -12.51 22.03 -10.36
CA LEU A 33 -13.04 23.30 -9.85
C LEU A 33 -13.42 24.26 -11.00
N THR A 34 -12.64 24.28 -12.08
CA THR A 34 -12.95 25.06 -13.30
C THR A 34 -14.22 24.56 -13.96
N SER A 35 -14.34 23.24 -14.18
CA SER A 35 -15.53 22.63 -14.75
C SER A 35 -16.78 22.91 -13.90
N LEU A 36 -16.62 22.86 -12.58
CA LEU A 36 -17.69 23.16 -11.63
C LEU A 36 -18.09 24.65 -11.67
N ALA A 37 -17.12 25.55 -11.68
CA ALA A 37 -17.35 26.99 -11.76
C ALA A 37 -18.10 27.37 -13.04
N VAL A 38 -17.68 26.81 -14.19
CA VAL A 38 -18.37 27.00 -15.47
C VAL A 38 -19.82 26.50 -15.41
N LYS A 39 -20.03 25.28 -14.89
CA LYS A 39 -21.38 24.67 -14.79
C LYS A 39 -22.32 25.45 -13.87
N ARG A 40 -21.78 26.15 -12.87
CA ARG A 40 -22.54 26.93 -11.88
C ARG A 40 -22.56 28.43 -12.16
N GLY A 41 -21.83 28.91 -13.17
CA GLY A 41 -21.69 30.34 -13.46
C GLY A 41 -20.96 31.12 -12.36
N LEU A 42 -20.05 30.48 -11.63
CA LEU A 42 -19.23 31.10 -10.59
C LEU A 42 -17.94 31.66 -11.19
N GLY A 43 -17.43 32.76 -10.59
CA GLY A 43 -16.06 33.18 -10.87
C GLY A 43 -15.06 32.18 -10.30
N LEU A 44 -13.91 32.00 -10.95
CA LEU A 44 -12.80 31.20 -10.43
C LEU A 44 -11.51 32.03 -10.43
N GLN A 45 -10.84 32.07 -9.28
CA GLN A 45 -9.51 32.64 -9.13
C GLN A 45 -8.59 31.67 -8.38
N THR A 46 -7.34 31.61 -8.81
CA THR A 46 -6.29 30.81 -8.19
C THR A 46 -5.33 31.72 -7.45
N TRP A 47 -4.72 31.21 -6.39
CA TRP A 47 -3.66 31.88 -5.65
C TRP A 47 -2.51 30.92 -5.43
N SER A 48 -1.29 31.40 -5.69
CA SER A 48 -0.05 30.78 -5.24
C SER A 48 0.90 31.86 -4.74
N ILE A 49 1.93 31.46 -3.98
CA ILE A 49 2.95 32.41 -3.51
C ILE A 49 3.73 33.05 -4.67
N THR A 50 3.92 32.33 -5.78
CA THR A 50 4.72 32.80 -6.92
C THR A 50 3.94 33.77 -7.79
N GLU A 51 2.64 33.56 -7.92
CA GLU A 51 1.82 34.27 -8.91
C GLU A 51 0.80 35.23 -8.28
N GLY A 52 0.53 35.11 -6.98
CA GLY A 52 -0.54 35.86 -6.33
C GLY A 52 -1.92 35.45 -6.85
N LEU A 53 -2.92 36.33 -6.72
CA LEU A 53 -4.29 36.08 -7.18
C LEU A 53 -4.39 36.25 -8.70
N GLN A 54 -4.73 35.16 -9.40
CA GLN A 54 -4.97 35.14 -10.84
C GLN A 54 -6.40 34.72 -11.18
N ARG A 55 -6.93 35.25 -12.30
CA ARG A 55 -8.15 34.72 -12.93
C ARG A 55 -7.78 33.56 -13.83
N SER A 56 -8.65 32.56 -13.91
CA SER A 56 -8.50 31.32 -14.71
C SER A 56 -8.28 31.49 -16.24
N ALA A 57 -7.95 32.67 -16.74
CA ALA A 57 -7.75 32.98 -18.16
C ALA A 57 -6.34 33.50 -18.50
N GLY A 58 -5.34 33.33 -17.61
CA GLY A 58 -3.94 33.70 -17.91
C GLY A 58 -3.73 35.17 -18.25
N VAL A 59 -4.65 36.05 -17.83
CA VAL A 59 -4.52 37.49 -18.03
C VAL A 59 -3.66 38.01 -16.88
N PRO A 60 -2.48 38.61 -17.16
CA PRO A 60 -1.65 39.21 -16.13
C PRO A 60 -2.44 40.24 -15.34
N ALA A 61 -2.25 40.27 -14.03
CA ALA A 61 -2.77 41.35 -13.21
C ALA A 61 -2.14 42.68 -13.71
N PRO A 62 -2.90 43.79 -13.74
CA PRO A 62 -2.33 45.09 -14.08
C PRO A 62 -1.19 45.46 -13.12
N ASP A 63 -0.19 46.21 -13.60
CA ASP A 63 1.03 46.57 -12.83
C ASP A 63 0.76 47.26 -11.48
N ASP A 64 -0.43 47.85 -11.30
CA ASP A 64 -0.89 48.50 -10.05
C ASP A 64 -1.67 47.56 -9.10
N ALA A 65 -1.72 46.25 -9.39
CA ALA A 65 -2.42 45.31 -8.52
C ALA A 65 -1.70 45.19 -7.16
N PRO A 66 -2.44 45.13 -6.04
CA PRO A 66 -1.85 44.87 -4.73
C PRO A 66 -1.00 43.60 -4.77
N ALA A 67 0.13 43.59 -4.05
CA ALA A 67 1.08 42.47 -3.96
C ALA A 67 0.44 41.24 -3.31
N SER A 68 -0.46 40.60 -4.06
CA SER A 68 -1.29 39.50 -3.62
C SER A 68 -0.51 38.21 -3.44
N GLN A 69 0.80 38.19 -3.74
CA GLN A 69 1.72 37.13 -3.33
C GLN A 69 1.82 37.01 -1.80
N ASP A 70 1.60 38.10 -1.07
CA ASP A 70 1.47 38.06 0.40
C ASP A 70 0.15 37.37 0.79
N PRO A 71 0.19 36.24 1.54
CA PRO A 71 -0.99 35.51 1.99
C PRO A 71 -2.01 36.39 2.75
N GLU A 72 -1.54 37.34 3.56
CA GLU A 72 -2.41 38.22 4.34
C GLU A 72 -3.16 39.19 3.42
N VAL A 73 -2.48 39.73 2.42
CA VAL A 73 -3.08 40.59 1.40
C VAL A 73 -4.11 39.82 0.59
N ALA A 74 -3.77 38.61 0.14
CA ALA A 74 -4.67 37.75 -0.62
C ALA A 74 -5.95 37.43 0.16
N LEU A 75 -5.84 36.96 1.41
CA LEU A 75 -7.01 36.65 2.24
C LEU A 75 -7.88 37.88 2.53
N ARG A 76 -7.30 39.08 2.67
CA ARG A 76 -8.08 40.32 2.81
C ARG A 76 -8.86 40.65 1.55
N LEU A 77 -8.26 40.48 0.36
CA LEU A 77 -8.93 40.69 -0.92
C LEU A 77 -10.08 39.70 -1.11
N ILE A 78 -9.85 38.43 -0.80
CA ILE A 78 -10.87 37.38 -0.82
C ILE A 78 -12.00 37.73 0.14
N LYS A 79 -11.69 38.12 1.38
CA LYS A 79 -12.68 38.58 2.35
C LYS A 79 -13.43 39.83 1.87
N ALA A 80 -12.84 40.70 1.07
CA ALA A 80 -13.52 41.90 0.58
C ALA A 80 -14.44 41.63 -0.62
N ASP A 81 -14.27 40.52 -1.34
CA ASP A 81 -15.05 40.23 -2.55
C ASP A 81 -16.56 40.06 -2.24
N PRO A 82 -17.44 40.87 -2.86
CA PRO A 82 -18.89 40.71 -2.73
C PRO A 82 -19.49 39.67 -3.69
N GLN A 83 -18.69 39.12 -4.62
CA GLN A 83 -19.17 38.18 -5.63
C GLN A 83 -19.08 36.71 -5.17
N PRO A 84 -19.95 35.83 -5.70
CA PRO A 84 -19.86 34.39 -5.47
C PRO A 84 -18.71 33.80 -6.31
N THR A 85 -17.49 34.11 -5.91
CA THR A 85 -16.24 33.63 -6.53
C THR A 85 -15.69 32.45 -5.75
N LEU A 86 -15.19 31.46 -6.49
CA LEU A 86 -14.40 30.35 -5.96
C LEU A 86 -12.92 30.75 -5.99
N TYR A 87 -12.31 30.82 -4.82
CA TYR A 87 -10.89 31.11 -4.67
C TYR A 87 -10.16 29.81 -4.33
N VAL A 88 -9.15 29.46 -5.12
CA VAL A 88 -8.34 28.25 -4.91
C VAL A 88 -6.95 28.68 -4.48
N ALA A 89 -6.61 28.46 -3.21
CA ALA A 89 -5.29 28.79 -2.67
C ALA A 89 -4.44 27.51 -2.60
N CYS A 90 -3.45 27.43 -3.48
CA CYS A 90 -2.48 26.33 -3.53
C CYS A 90 -1.36 26.59 -2.52
N ASP A 91 -1.06 25.58 -1.69
CA ASP A 91 0.04 25.58 -0.71
C ASP A 91 0.03 26.75 0.28
N LEU A 92 -1.15 27.22 0.69
CA LEU A 92 -1.29 28.25 1.73
C LEU A 92 -0.92 27.73 3.13
N HIS A 93 -1.00 26.41 3.35
CA HIS A 93 -0.89 25.78 4.66
C HIS A 93 0.40 26.09 5.46
N PRO A 94 1.61 26.23 4.86
CA PRO A 94 2.84 26.48 5.63
C PRO A 94 2.82 27.85 6.32
N PHE A 95 2.00 28.78 5.83
CA PHE A 95 1.87 30.13 6.39
C PHE A 95 0.91 30.18 7.59
N LEU A 96 0.15 29.12 7.85
CA LEU A 96 -0.86 29.11 8.91
C LEU A 96 -0.25 28.84 10.28
N ASP A 97 0.91 28.18 10.32
CA ASP A 97 1.62 27.88 11.54
C ASP A 97 2.12 29.18 12.21
N ASP A 98 1.82 29.32 13.50
CA ASP A 98 2.18 30.49 14.33
C ASP A 98 1.73 31.87 13.80
N ASN A 99 0.75 31.91 12.89
CA ASN A 99 0.26 33.18 12.31
C ASN A 99 -1.20 33.47 12.68
N PRO A 100 -1.48 34.05 13.87
CA PRO A 100 -2.85 34.25 14.36
C PRO A 100 -3.67 35.20 13.46
N ARG A 101 -3.02 36.08 12.69
CA ARG A 101 -3.71 36.99 11.76
C ARG A 101 -4.30 36.22 10.57
N LEU A 102 -3.52 35.33 9.96
CA LEU A 102 -3.99 34.48 8.86
C LEU A 102 -5.08 33.51 9.33
N VAL A 103 -4.89 32.89 10.50
CA VAL A 103 -5.93 32.03 11.11
C VAL A 103 -7.23 32.80 11.34
N ARG A 104 -7.15 34.03 11.85
CA ARG A 104 -8.33 34.87 12.05
C ARG A 104 -8.99 35.28 10.73
N LEU A 105 -8.21 35.60 9.69
CA LEU A 105 -8.74 35.93 8.37
C LEU A 105 -9.46 34.74 7.71
N LEU A 106 -8.87 33.54 7.77
CA LEU A 106 -9.53 32.31 7.33
C LEU A 106 -10.85 32.09 8.06
N LYS A 107 -10.86 32.25 9.39
CA LYS A 107 -12.06 32.12 10.20
C LYS A 107 -13.13 33.14 9.80
N ASP A 108 -12.74 34.39 9.56
CA ASP A 108 -13.66 35.45 9.14
C ASP A 108 -14.29 35.16 7.77
N ILE A 109 -13.54 34.57 6.83
CA ILE A 109 -14.06 34.12 5.54
C ILE A 109 -15.03 32.94 5.75
N ALA A 110 -14.60 31.93 6.51
CA ALA A 110 -15.35 30.70 6.73
C ALA A 110 -16.68 30.92 7.48
N MET A 111 -16.76 31.93 8.36
CA MET A 111 -17.96 32.28 9.13
C MET A 111 -19.01 33.05 8.32
N ARG A 112 -18.73 33.44 7.06
CA ARG A 112 -19.69 34.17 6.23
C ARG A 112 -20.86 33.28 5.83
N GLN A 113 -22.07 33.69 6.18
CA GLN A 113 -23.30 32.92 5.87
C GLN A 113 -24.01 33.40 4.59
N SER A 114 -23.52 34.47 3.95
CA SER A 114 -24.13 35.00 2.72
C SER A 114 -23.96 34.03 1.56
N ALA A 115 -25.02 33.82 0.78
CA ALA A 115 -24.98 33.03 -0.45
C ALA A 115 -24.00 33.64 -1.47
N GLN A 116 -23.90 34.98 -1.50
CA GLN A 116 -22.99 35.71 -2.39
C GLN A 116 -21.56 35.81 -1.86
N ALA A 117 -21.29 35.33 -0.64
CA ALA A 117 -19.92 35.35 -0.13
C ALA A 117 -19.01 34.39 -0.92
N PRO A 118 -17.75 34.77 -1.13
CA PRO A 118 -16.77 33.94 -1.80
C PRO A 118 -16.50 32.66 -1.01
N THR A 119 -16.15 31.60 -1.74
CA THR A 119 -15.80 30.31 -1.17
C THR A 119 -14.30 30.10 -1.37
N LEU A 120 -13.58 29.82 -0.28
CA LEU A 120 -12.16 29.54 -0.30
C LEU A 120 -11.92 28.04 -0.28
N VAL A 121 -11.15 27.56 -1.25
CA VAL A 121 -10.69 26.17 -1.37
C VAL A 121 -9.19 26.17 -1.13
N LEU A 122 -8.74 25.45 -0.11
CA LEU A 122 -7.34 25.20 0.16
C LEU A 122 -6.91 23.91 -0.53
N VAL A 123 -5.84 23.96 -1.30
CA VAL A 123 -5.28 22.79 -2.00
C VAL A 123 -3.84 22.60 -1.53
N SER A 124 -3.51 21.39 -1.09
CA SER A 124 -2.16 21.01 -0.65
C SER A 124 -2.02 19.49 -0.67
N HIS A 125 -0.79 18.98 -0.74
CA HIS A 125 -0.50 17.56 -0.49
C HIS A 125 -0.84 17.13 0.96
N ALA A 126 -0.66 18.03 1.94
CA ALA A 126 -1.01 17.83 3.34
C ALA A 126 -1.35 19.17 4.00
N CYS A 127 -2.43 19.25 4.79
CA CYS A 127 -2.79 20.48 5.49
C CYS A 127 -3.42 20.21 6.85
N LYS A 128 -2.71 20.59 7.92
CA LYS A 128 -3.25 20.60 9.27
C LYS A 128 -3.90 21.96 9.56
N LEU A 129 -5.22 22.01 9.48
CA LEU A 129 -5.96 23.23 9.81
C LEU A 129 -5.86 23.56 11.32
N PRO A 130 -5.67 24.84 11.67
CA PRO A 130 -5.75 25.30 13.06
C PRO A 130 -7.10 24.95 13.72
N PRO A 131 -7.13 24.59 15.02
CA PRO A 131 -8.35 24.18 15.72
C PRO A 131 -9.49 25.21 15.68
N GLU A 132 -9.16 26.50 15.58
CA GLU A 132 -10.11 27.61 15.52
C GLU A 132 -10.94 27.61 14.23
N VAL A 133 -10.39 27.05 13.15
CA VAL A 133 -10.94 27.08 11.79
C VAL A 133 -11.47 25.71 11.39
N GLN A 134 -10.93 24.62 11.94
CA GLN A 134 -11.23 23.24 11.58
C GLN A 134 -12.74 22.93 11.51
N ARG A 135 -13.54 23.46 12.45
CA ARG A 135 -15.00 23.23 12.50
C ARG A 135 -15.81 23.93 11.39
N PHE A 136 -15.20 24.90 10.71
CA PHE A 136 -15.83 25.67 9.64
C PHE A 136 -15.43 25.18 8.24
N ALA A 137 -14.50 24.23 8.17
CA ALA A 137 -13.99 23.69 6.92
C ALA A 137 -14.69 22.36 6.56
N ALA A 138 -15.12 22.22 5.31
CA ALA A 138 -15.40 20.90 4.73
C ALA A 138 -14.11 20.29 4.21
N ARG A 139 -13.90 18.99 4.42
CA ARG A 139 -12.83 18.23 3.77
C ARG A 139 -13.41 17.49 2.59
N PHE A 140 -12.72 17.56 1.45
CA PHE A 140 -13.10 16.88 0.23
C PHE A 140 -11.88 16.18 -0.35
N SER A 141 -12.05 14.92 -0.77
CA SER A 141 -11.01 14.15 -1.43
C SER A 141 -11.52 13.72 -2.80
N LEU A 142 -10.72 13.95 -3.84
CA LEU A 142 -11.04 13.46 -5.18
C LEU A 142 -11.01 11.93 -5.20
N ALA A 143 -11.97 11.33 -5.89
CA ALA A 143 -11.97 9.88 -6.08
C ALA A 143 -10.83 9.45 -7.01
N LEU A 144 -10.34 8.23 -6.84
CA LEU A 144 -9.51 7.58 -7.84
C LEU A 144 -10.32 7.29 -9.12
N PRO A 145 -9.66 7.21 -10.29
CA PRO A 145 -10.33 6.89 -11.55
C PRO A 145 -11.03 5.53 -11.46
N SER A 146 -12.27 5.47 -11.96
CA SER A 146 -12.97 4.20 -12.15
C SER A 146 -12.31 3.36 -13.25
N GLU A 147 -12.68 2.07 -13.36
CA GLU A 147 -12.18 1.22 -14.44
C GLU A 147 -12.52 1.76 -15.84
N GLU A 148 -13.69 2.38 -16.01
CA GLU A 148 -14.10 3.05 -17.24
C GLU A 148 -13.26 4.30 -17.53
N GLU A 149 -12.94 5.09 -16.48
CA GLU A 149 -12.10 6.28 -16.59
C GLU A 149 -10.65 5.91 -16.90
N LEU A 150 -10.09 4.88 -16.26
CA LEU A 150 -8.77 4.33 -16.57
C LEU A 150 -8.68 3.87 -18.03
N LEU A 151 -9.71 3.17 -18.51
CA LEU A 151 -9.78 2.76 -19.92
C LEU A 151 -9.83 3.97 -20.86
N SER A 152 -10.55 5.04 -20.49
CA SER A 152 -10.56 6.30 -21.24
C SER A 152 -9.18 6.93 -21.29
N ILE A 153 -8.49 7.03 -20.15
CA ILE A 153 -7.14 7.59 -20.05
C ILE A 153 -6.17 6.84 -20.98
N VAL A 154 -6.18 5.50 -20.96
CA VAL A 154 -5.31 4.69 -21.82
C VAL A 154 -5.64 4.92 -23.31
N ARG A 155 -6.93 4.99 -23.66
CA ARG A 155 -7.38 5.26 -25.04
C ARG A 155 -7.01 6.66 -25.53
N GLU A 156 -7.11 7.66 -24.68
CA GLU A 156 -6.71 9.04 -24.97
C GLU A 156 -5.21 9.13 -25.27
N GLU A 157 -4.37 8.50 -24.45
CA GLU A 157 -2.92 8.47 -24.68
C GLU A 157 -2.56 7.69 -25.95
N ALA A 158 -3.26 6.59 -26.24
CA ALA A 158 -3.11 5.87 -27.52
C ALA A 158 -3.47 6.74 -28.73
N SER A 159 -4.56 7.53 -28.63
CA SER A 159 -4.95 8.48 -29.69
C SER A 159 -3.91 9.58 -29.87
N ARG A 160 -3.42 10.16 -28.77
CA ARG A 160 -2.37 11.20 -28.80
C ARG A 160 -1.08 10.70 -29.43
N TRP A 161 -0.68 9.46 -29.14
CA TRP A 161 0.47 8.83 -29.79
C TRP A 161 0.21 8.63 -31.29
N SER A 162 -0.99 8.18 -31.67
CA SER A 162 -1.37 7.98 -33.06
C SER A 162 -1.31 9.28 -33.87
N GLU A 163 -1.84 10.38 -33.32
CA GLU A 163 -1.80 11.72 -33.93
C GLU A 163 -0.35 12.18 -34.18
N ARG A 164 0.56 11.93 -33.23
CA ARG A 164 1.99 12.27 -33.36
C ARG A 164 2.72 11.38 -34.37
N ASN A 165 2.28 10.14 -34.54
CA ASN A 165 2.94 9.12 -35.36
C ASN A 165 2.19 8.84 -36.67
N ARG A 166 1.75 9.89 -37.37
CA ARG A 166 1.11 9.82 -38.71
C ARG A 166 -0.11 8.90 -38.76
N SER A 167 -0.93 8.91 -37.70
CA SER A 167 -2.13 8.07 -37.57
C SER A 167 -1.84 6.55 -37.58
N ALA A 168 -0.62 6.14 -37.22
CA ALA A 168 -0.32 4.75 -36.94
C ALA A 168 -1.17 4.28 -35.75
N ARG A 169 -1.80 3.10 -35.86
CA ARG A 169 -2.58 2.53 -34.76
C ARG A 169 -1.66 1.85 -33.76
N VAL A 170 -1.89 2.12 -32.48
CA VAL A 170 -1.25 1.38 -31.38
C VAL A 170 -1.66 -0.09 -31.49
N ARG A 171 -0.66 -0.99 -31.44
CA ARG A 171 -0.88 -2.44 -31.54
C ARG A 171 -1.23 -2.98 -30.16
N THR A 172 -2.47 -3.42 -29.95
CA THR A 172 -2.91 -4.04 -28.69
C THR A 172 -4.12 -4.93 -28.93
N ASP A 173 -4.24 -6.01 -28.15
CA ASP A 173 -5.44 -6.82 -28.06
C ASP A 173 -6.28 -6.44 -26.83
N ASN A 174 -7.57 -6.79 -26.85
CA ASN A 174 -8.51 -6.39 -25.80
C ASN A 174 -8.18 -7.02 -24.43
N LEU A 175 -7.55 -8.20 -24.40
CA LEU A 175 -7.17 -8.86 -23.16
C LEU A 175 -6.02 -8.11 -22.48
N THR A 176 -4.97 -7.79 -23.24
CA THR A 176 -3.82 -7.02 -22.75
C THR A 176 -4.23 -5.62 -22.29
N LEU A 177 -5.13 -4.95 -23.03
CA LEU A 177 -5.67 -3.65 -22.61
C LEU A 177 -6.41 -3.73 -21.27
N GLN A 178 -7.25 -4.75 -21.07
CA GLN A 178 -7.91 -4.97 -19.79
C GLN A 178 -6.93 -5.27 -18.65
N GLN A 179 -5.85 -6.01 -18.94
CA GLN A 179 -4.79 -6.26 -17.97
C GLN A 179 -4.08 -4.95 -17.58
N VAL A 180 -3.74 -4.07 -18.53
CA VAL A 180 -3.15 -2.76 -18.22
C VAL A 180 -4.08 -1.94 -17.34
N VAL A 181 -5.37 -1.86 -17.68
CA VAL A 181 -6.36 -1.14 -16.86
C VAL A 181 -6.47 -1.71 -15.45
N LYS A 182 -6.47 -3.05 -15.29
CA LYS A 182 -6.42 -3.70 -13.98
C LYS A 182 -5.16 -3.33 -13.19
N ASN A 183 -4.01 -3.30 -13.85
CA ASN A 183 -2.75 -2.91 -13.21
C ASN A 183 -2.71 -1.42 -12.86
N LEU A 184 -3.42 -0.53 -13.58
CA LEU A 184 -3.52 0.89 -13.23
C LEU A 184 -4.47 1.19 -12.06
N ARG A 185 -5.21 0.21 -11.55
CA ARG A 185 -6.09 0.39 -10.37
C ARG A 185 -5.30 0.86 -9.15
N GLY A 186 -5.83 1.85 -8.43
CA GLY A 186 -5.16 2.47 -7.29
C GLY A 186 -4.29 3.68 -7.63
N MET A 187 -4.11 4.01 -8.92
CA MET A 187 -3.36 5.21 -9.36
C MET A 187 -4.24 6.45 -9.38
N SER A 188 -3.64 7.63 -9.15
CA SER A 188 -4.27 8.91 -9.50
C SER A 188 -4.44 9.05 -11.02
N HIS A 189 -5.22 10.03 -11.50
CA HIS A 189 -5.38 10.23 -12.95
C HIS A 189 -4.06 10.63 -13.61
N ALA A 190 -3.28 11.51 -12.96
CA ALA A 190 -1.97 11.92 -13.44
C ALA A 190 -0.98 10.73 -13.53
N GLU A 191 -0.92 9.90 -12.48
CA GLU A 191 -0.10 8.68 -12.47
C GLU A 191 -0.53 7.70 -13.56
N ALA A 192 -1.83 7.42 -13.67
CA ALA A 192 -2.37 6.51 -14.67
C ALA A 192 -2.05 7.00 -16.09
N ARG A 193 -2.16 8.31 -16.34
CA ARG A 193 -1.81 8.92 -17.63
C ARG A 193 -0.31 8.83 -17.91
N SER A 194 0.53 9.09 -16.91
CA SER A 194 1.98 8.97 -17.02
C SER A 194 2.40 7.53 -17.36
N LEU A 195 1.89 6.54 -16.61
CA LEU A 195 2.17 5.12 -16.84
C LEU A 195 1.66 4.64 -18.21
N ALA A 196 0.45 5.02 -18.59
CA ALA A 196 -0.11 4.68 -19.91
C ALA A 196 0.75 5.27 -21.04
N ARG A 197 1.21 6.51 -20.87
CA ARG A 197 2.09 7.16 -21.84
C ARG A 197 3.43 6.42 -21.94
N THR A 198 4.04 6.03 -20.83
CA THR A 198 5.33 5.31 -20.84
C THR A 198 5.24 4.02 -21.66
N ILE A 199 4.22 3.18 -21.42
CA ILE A 199 4.04 1.95 -22.20
C ILE A 199 3.91 2.25 -23.70
N ILE A 200 3.04 3.20 -24.06
CA ILE A 200 2.69 3.44 -25.46
C ILE A 200 3.85 4.12 -26.21
N CYS A 201 4.67 4.91 -25.52
CA CYS A 201 5.70 5.73 -26.14
C CYS A 201 6.86 4.93 -26.74
N ASP A 202 7.22 3.78 -26.18
CA ASP A 202 8.47 3.10 -26.51
C ASP A 202 8.44 2.43 -27.89
N ASP A 203 7.34 1.76 -28.25
CA ASP A 203 7.22 1.06 -29.53
C ASP A 203 5.84 1.20 -30.22
N GLY A 204 4.89 1.90 -29.59
CA GLY A 204 3.52 1.99 -30.08
C GLY A 204 2.74 0.68 -29.99
N ALA A 205 3.16 -0.24 -29.13
CA ALA A 205 2.44 -1.44 -28.78
C ALA A 205 2.11 -1.44 -27.27
N ILE A 206 1.10 -2.22 -26.92
CA ILE A 206 0.83 -2.58 -25.53
C ILE A 206 0.84 -4.10 -25.53
N THR A 207 1.91 -4.67 -24.97
CA THR A 207 2.19 -6.11 -24.97
C THR A 207 2.15 -6.66 -23.55
N GLN A 208 2.17 -8.00 -23.42
CA GLN A 208 2.24 -8.64 -22.11
C GLN A 208 3.61 -8.45 -21.45
N ASP A 209 4.66 -8.20 -22.24
CA ASP A 209 6.03 -8.02 -21.75
C ASP A 209 6.21 -6.66 -21.02
N ASP A 210 5.30 -5.71 -21.24
CA ASP A 210 5.29 -4.39 -20.60
C ASP A 210 4.67 -4.42 -19.18
N LEU A 211 3.89 -5.45 -18.87
CA LEU A 211 3.15 -5.55 -17.60
C LEU A 211 4.06 -5.63 -16.36
N PRO A 212 5.19 -6.36 -16.36
CA PRO A 212 6.11 -6.37 -15.23
C PRO A 212 6.73 -4.99 -14.95
N GLU A 213 7.12 -4.26 -16.00
CA GLU A 213 7.72 -2.93 -15.86
C GLU A 213 6.68 -1.91 -15.38
N LEU A 214 5.47 -1.90 -15.95
CA LEU A 214 4.40 -1.04 -15.46
C LEU A 214 4.09 -1.30 -13.99
N ASN A 215 4.03 -2.57 -13.58
CA ASN A 215 3.82 -2.89 -12.18
C ASN A 215 4.95 -2.32 -11.32
N ARG A 216 6.21 -2.50 -11.74
CA ARG A 216 7.36 -1.95 -11.02
C ARG A 216 7.28 -0.43 -10.84
N THR A 217 6.99 0.31 -11.91
CA THR A 217 6.88 1.78 -11.85
C THR A 217 5.68 2.22 -11.02
N LYS A 218 4.53 1.57 -11.19
CA LYS A 218 3.33 1.79 -10.37
C LYS A 218 3.64 1.71 -8.88
N PHE A 219 4.35 0.67 -8.47
CA PHE A 219 4.65 0.44 -7.07
C PHE A 219 5.71 1.39 -6.49
N GLN A 220 6.65 1.84 -7.31
CA GLN A 220 7.57 2.92 -6.91
C GLN A 220 6.83 4.24 -6.64
N LEU A 221 5.78 4.53 -7.39
CA LEU A 221 4.95 5.73 -7.18
C LEU A 221 4.06 5.62 -5.94
N LEU A 222 3.65 4.39 -5.58
CA LEU A 222 2.81 4.12 -4.41
C LEU A 222 3.57 3.98 -3.10
N ASP A 223 4.90 3.88 -3.12
CA ASP A 223 5.70 3.66 -1.93
C ASP A 223 5.46 4.80 -0.93
N LEU A 224 4.58 4.54 0.05
CA LEU A 224 4.20 5.46 1.13
C LEU A 224 5.37 5.57 2.11
N GLU A 225 6.48 6.10 1.62
CA GLU A 225 7.74 6.26 2.35
C GLU A 225 8.17 5.01 3.15
N GLY A 226 7.92 3.80 2.62
CA GLY A 226 8.24 2.53 3.26
C GLY A 226 7.20 1.97 4.22
N VAL A 227 6.03 2.59 4.40
CA VAL A 227 4.91 2.05 5.21
C VAL A 227 4.19 0.91 4.49
N LEU A 228 3.86 1.11 3.22
CA LEU A 228 3.23 0.13 2.36
C LEU A 228 4.12 -0.08 1.14
N SER A 229 4.66 -1.27 1.00
CA SER A 229 5.56 -1.65 -0.08
C SER A 229 4.96 -2.80 -0.89
N PHE A 230 5.37 -2.95 -2.13
CA PHE A 230 4.97 -4.08 -2.95
C PHE A 230 6.09 -5.12 -3.00
N GLU A 231 5.71 -6.38 -2.82
CA GLU A 231 6.63 -7.49 -2.90
C GLU A 231 6.65 -8.04 -4.33
N HIS A 232 7.74 -7.77 -5.04
CA HIS A 232 7.96 -8.25 -6.42
C HIS A 232 8.27 -9.75 -6.47
N ASP A 233 8.92 -10.28 -5.44
CA ASP A 233 9.19 -11.71 -5.30
C ASP A 233 7.97 -12.44 -4.71
N THR A 234 6.93 -12.61 -5.53
CA THR A 234 5.97 -13.69 -5.26
C THR A 234 6.66 -15.00 -5.55
N ALA A 235 7.12 -15.71 -4.52
CA ALA A 235 7.76 -17.01 -4.68
C ALA A 235 6.88 -17.93 -5.54
N ARG A 236 7.46 -18.59 -6.55
CA ARG A 236 6.74 -19.63 -7.27
C ARG A 236 6.43 -20.74 -6.29
N PHE A 237 5.21 -21.27 -6.34
CA PHE A 237 4.73 -22.28 -5.40
C PHE A 237 5.65 -23.52 -5.27
N ALA A 238 6.38 -23.85 -6.34
CA ALA A 238 7.39 -24.92 -6.37
C ALA A 238 8.59 -24.68 -5.44
N GLU A 239 8.78 -23.46 -4.95
CA GLU A 239 9.91 -23.05 -4.12
C GLU A 239 9.59 -23.09 -2.61
N VAL A 240 8.38 -23.52 -2.23
CA VAL A 240 7.96 -23.64 -0.83
C VAL A 240 7.71 -25.11 -0.50
N GLY A 241 8.69 -25.75 0.14
CA GLY A 241 8.55 -27.12 0.66
C GLY A 241 7.49 -27.23 1.76
N GLY A 242 6.74 -28.32 1.78
CA GLY A 242 5.69 -28.58 2.78
C GLY A 242 4.46 -27.66 2.74
N LEU A 243 3.90 -27.36 3.92
CA LEU A 243 2.69 -26.54 4.15
C LEU A 243 1.41 -27.07 3.47
N LEU A 244 1.24 -28.40 3.42
CA LEU A 244 0.17 -29.05 2.64
C LEU A 244 -1.23 -28.66 3.09
N ASN A 245 -1.46 -28.60 4.40
CA ASN A 245 -2.76 -28.25 4.96
C ASN A 245 -3.12 -26.79 4.65
N LEU A 246 -2.16 -25.87 4.78
CA LEU A 246 -2.34 -24.48 4.39
C LEU A 246 -2.66 -24.33 2.90
N LYS A 247 -1.90 -25.01 2.03
CA LYS A 247 -2.09 -24.99 0.57
C LYS A 247 -3.49 -25.46 0.17
N ARG A 248 -3.96 -26.57 0.78
CA ARG A 248 -5.32 -27.08 0.55
C ARG A 248 -6.38 -26.07 0.97
N TRP A 249 -6.23 -25.50 2.16
CA TRP A 249 -7.17 -24.52 2.71
C TRP A 249 -7.28 -23.23 1.86
N LEU A 250 -6.16 -22.78 1.28
CA LEU A 250 -6.11 -21.65 0.36
C LEU A 250 -6.76 -21.95 -1.00
N ALA A 251 -6.57 -23.16 -1.53
CA ALA A 251 -7.16 -23.57 -2.81
C ALA A 251 -8.69 -23.56 -2.76
N GLU A 252 -9.29 -24.01 -1.66
CA GLU A 252 -10.74 -23.99 -1.44
C GLU A 252 -11.33 -22.56 -1.46
N ARG A 253 -10.51 -21.54 -1.14
CA ARG A 253 -10.94 -20.13 -1.00
C ARG A 253 -10.64 -19.28 -2.23
N GLN A 254 -9.78 -19.74 -3.13
CA GLN A 254 -9.32 -18.97 -4.29
C GLN A 254 -10.48 -18.47 -5.15
N THR A 255 -11.37 -19.37 -5.57
CA THR A 255 -12.50 -19.02 -6.45
C THR A 255 -13.43 -18.01 -5.79
N VAL A 256 -13.75 -18.21 -4.50
CA VAL A 256 -14.63 -17.32 -3.74
C VAL A 256 -14.01 -15.93 -3.60
N PHE A 257 -12.70 -15.85 -3.32
CA PHE A 257 -11.99 -14.59 -3.19
C PHE A 257 -11.89 -13.82 -4.51
N LEU A 258 -11.58 -14.50 -5.62
CA LEU A 258 -11.37 -13.85 -6.93
C LEU A 258 -12.66 -13.46 -7.64
N GLN A 259 -13.74 -14.23 -7.50
CA GLN A 259 -15.00 -14.03 -8.23
C GLN A 259 -16.08 -13.33 -7.41
N GLY A 260 -15.87 -13.18 -6.11
CA GLY A 260 -16.71 -12.55 -5.09
C GLY A 260 -18.10 -12.06 -5.51
N GLN A 261 -19.08 -12.97 -5.54
CA GLN A 261 -20.51 -12.64 -5.45
C GLN A 261 -21.04 -13.12 -4.09
N GLY A 262 -20.89 -12.33 -3.03
CA GLY A 262 -21.42 -12.65 -1.70
C GLY A 262 -20.89 -11.75 -0.57
N SER A 263 -21.59 -11.72 0.56
CA SER A 263 -21.16 -10.99 1.78
C SER A 263 -19.97 -11.63 2.47
N ASP A 264 -19.72 -12.93 2.21
CA ASP A 264 -18.82 -13.78 2.99
C ASP A 264 -17.54 -14.08 2.22
N SER A 265 -16.81 -13.03 1.84
CA SER A 265 -15.48 -13.15 1.23
C SER A 265 -14.45 -13.61 2.26
N PRO A 266 -13.50 -14.50 1.90
CA PRO A 266 -12.35 -14.84 2.74
C PRO A 266 -11.63 -13.60 3.24
N LYS A 267 -11.38 -13.55 4.55
CA LYS A 267 -10.85 -12.38 5.24
C LYS A 267 -9.33 -12.47 5.38
N GLY A 268 -8.79 -13.62 5.77
CA GLY A 268 -7.36 -13.72 6.02
C GLY A 268 -6.95 -14.86 6.94
N MET A 269 -5.66 -14.95 7.19
CA MET A 269 -5.06 -15.90 8.12
C MET A 269 -3.97 -15.26 8.97
N LEU A 270 -3.75 -15.83 10.16
CA LEU A 270 -2.63 -15.51 11.02
C LEU A 270 -1.69 -16.72 11.07
N LEU A 271 -0.44 -16.51 10.67
CA LEU A 271 0.64 -17.49 10.70
C LEU A 271 1.45 -17.29 11.97
N VAL A 272 1.40 -18.27 12.86
CA VAL A 272 2.12 -18.26 14.12
C VAL A 272 3.13 -19.39 14.11
N GLY A 273 4.34 -19.18 14.61
CA GLY A 273 5.29 -20.28 14.60
C GLY A 273 6.73 -19.88 14.80
N VAL A 274 7.60 -20.87 14.64
CA VAL A 274 9.05 -20.73 14.86
C VAL A 274 9.68 -19.73 13.90
N GLN A 275 10.64 -18.96 14.38
CA GLN A 275 11.44 -18.09 13.52
C GLN A 275 12.18 -18.95 12.48
N GLY A 276 12.25 -18.49 11.23
CA GLY A 276 12.85 -19.27 10.15
C GLY A 276 12.01 -20.46 9.64
N GLY A 277 10.78 -20.67 10.16
CA GLY A 277 9.86 -21.73 9.73
C GLY A 277 9.16 -21.50 8.38
N GLY A 278 9.46 -20.40 7.67
CA GLY A 278 8.87 -20.10 6.36
C GLY A 278 7.53 -19.35 6.40
N LYS A 279 7.17 -18.68 7.49
CA LYS A 279 5.93 -17.87 7.59
C LYS A 279 5.85 -16.76 6.52
N SER A 280 6.91 -15.97 6.39
CA SER A 280 7.02 -14.91 5.37
C SER A 280 6.95 -15.49 3.95
N LEU A 281 7.59 -16.64 3.73
CA LEU A 281 7.54 -17.36 2.45
C LEU A 281 6.12 -17.88 2.15
N ALA A 282 5.39 -18.36 3.15
CA ALA A 282 4.00 -18.79 3.02
C ALA A 282 3.07 -17.62 2.65
N ALA A 283 3.30 -16.43 3.23
CA ALA A 283 2.58 -15.22 2.84
C ALA A 283 2.81 -14.87 1.36
N LYS A 284 4.07 -14.93 0.91
CA LYS A 284 4.44 -14.73 -0.50
C LYS A 284 3.78 -15.73 -1.45
N ALA A 285 3.70 -16.99 -1.04
CA ALA A 285 3.07 -18.04 -1.82
C ALA A 285 1.55 -17.86 -2.01
N VAL A 286 0.84 -17.20 -1.08
CA VAL A 286 -0.61 -16.97 -1.21
C VAL A 286 -0.90 -16.07 -2.40
N ALA A 287 -0.19 -14.95 -2.49
CA ALA A 287 -0.33 -14.00 -3.59
C ALA A 287 0.03 -14.66 -4.93
N GLY A 288 1.12 -15.42 -4.95
CA GLY A 288 1.53 -16.21 -6.12
C GLY A 288 0.50 -17.26 -6.55
N LEU A 289 -0.10 -17.99 -5.58
CA LEU A 289 -1.12 -19.01 -5.85
C LEU A 289 -2.39 -18.40 -6.44
N TRP A 290 -2.80 -17.24 -5.94
CA TRP A 290 -4.03 -16.57 -6.38
C TRP A 290 -3.82 -15.65 -7.57
N GLY A 291 -2.57 -15.36 -7.94
CA GLY A 291 -2.23 -14.46 -9.05
C GLY A 291 -2.63 -13.01 -8.77
N VAL A 292 -2.52 -12.56 -7.52
CA VAL A 292 -2.91 -11.21 -7.08
C VAL A 292 -1.72 -10.44 -6.50
N PRO A 293 -1.76 -9.10 -6.48
CA PRO A 293 -0.73 -8.27 -5.86
C PRO A 293 -0.44 -8.63 -4.39
N LEU A 294 0.83 -8.59 -3.98
CA LEU A 294 1.26 -8.71 -2.57
C LEU A 294 1.73 -7.35 -2.04
N LEU A 295 0.98 -6.81 -1.09
CA LEU A 295 1.31 -5.58 -0.39
C LEU A 295 1.88 -5.93 0.98
N ARG A 296 3.08 -5.45 1.32
CA ARG A 296 3.68 -5.59 2.65
C ARG A 296 3.50 -4.29 3.42
N LEU A 297 2.81 -4.39 4.55
CA LEU A 297 2.68 -3.31 5.52
C LEU A 297 3.74 -3.47 6.60
N ASP A 298 4.59 -2.46 6.73
CA ASP A 298 5.69 -2.43 7.69
C ASP A 298 5.32 -1.59 8.91
N PHE A 299 5.09 -2.26 10.04
CA PHE A 299 4.81 -1.57 11.30
C PHE A 299 6.00 -0.78 11.83
N GLY A 300 7.24 -1.18 11.55
CA GLY A 300 8.42 -0.41 11.97
C GLY A 300 8.44 0.98 11.34
N SER A 301 8.14 1.07 10.05
CA SER A 301 8.03 2.33 9.32
C SER A 301 6.89 3.23 9.82
N LEU A 302 5.80 2.64 10.33
CA LEU A 302 4.65 3.39 10.87
C LEU A 302 4.99 4.25 12.09
N TYR A 303 5.92 3.79 12.95
CA TYR A 303 6.30 4.49 14.18
C TYR A 303 7.48 5.46 14.02
N ASN A 304 8.28 5.33 12.95
CA ASN A 304 9.56 6.05 12.81
C ASN A 304 9.44 7.52 12.38
N LYS A 305 8.26 8.04 12.02
CA LYS A 305 8.12 9.37 11.42
C LYS A 305 6.96 10.17 12.03
N PHE A 306 7.34 11.21 12.78
CA PHE A 306 6.52 12.25 13.40
C PHE A 306 5.48 11.79 14.43
N PHE A 307 5.65 12.22 15.69
CA PHE A 307 4.69 12.01 16.77
C PHE A 307 3.31 12.58 16.39
N GLY A 308 2.35 11.70 16.08
CA GLY A 308 0.94 12.05 15.85
C GLY A 308 0.35 11.73 14.47
N GLU A 309 1.12 11.14 13.54
CA GLU A 309 0.62 10.80 12.19
C GLU A 309 0.46 9.29 11.92
N THR A 310 0.87 8.43 12.86
CA THR A 310 0.86 6.97 12.71
C THR A 310 -0.52 6.40 12.32
N GLU A 311 -1.62 6.85 12.95
CA GLU A 311 -2.96 6.37 12.60
C GLU A 311 -3.44 6.89 11.25
N ARG A 312 -2.99 8.09 10.84
CA ARG A 312 -3.28 8.62 9.49
C ARG A 312 -2.58 7.77 8.44
N ASN A 313 -1.31 7.45 8.65
CA ASN A 313 -0.51 6.63 7.75
C ASN A 313 -1.06 5.20 7.63
N LEU A 314 -1.47 4.59 8.74
CA LEU A 314 -2.13 3.28 8.71
C LEU A 314 -3.46 3.34 7.94
N ARG A 315 -4.32 4.33 8.20
CA ARG A 315 -5.59 4.47 7.45
C ARG A 315 -5.36 4.63 5.96
N GLU A 316 -4.36 5.41 5.59
CA GLU A 316 -4.01 5.64 4.18
C GLU A 316 -3.48 4.36 3.52
N ALA A 317 -2.58 3.63 4.17
CA ALA A 317 -2.08 2.34 3.68
C ALA A 317 -3.21 1.31 3.50
N LEU A 318 -4.13 1.21 4.46
CA LEU A 318 -5.29 0.32 4.37
C LEU A 318 -6.26 0.74 3.24
N ARG A 319 -6.48 2.05 3.07
CA ARG A 319 -7.31 2.60 1.98
C ARG A 319 -6.71 2.28 0.61
N LEU A 320 -5.39 2.42 0.45
CA LEU A 320 -4.70 2.02 -0.78
C LEU A 320 -4.84 0.52 -1.03
N ALA A 321 -4.68 -0.32 0.00
CA ALA A 321 -4.87 -1.76 -0.15
C ALA A 321 -6.28 -2.13 -0.66
N GLU A 322 -7.33 -1.46 -0.16
CA GLU A 322 -8.70 -1.65 -0.65
C GLU A 322 -8.87 -1.23 -2.12
N GLN A 323 -8.23 -0.12 -2.53
CA GLN A 323 -8.28 0.38 -3.91
C GLN A 323 -7.53 -0.54 -4.89
N MET A 324 -6.57 -1.30 -4.37
CA MET A 324 -5.80 -2.29 -5.12
C MET A 324 -6.44 -3.67 -5.18
N ALA A 325 -7.60 -3.84 -4.55
CA ALA A 325 -8.28 -5.12 -4.52
C ALA A 325 -8.66 -5.63 -5.93
N PRO A 326 -8.61 -6.96 -6.19
CA PRO A 326 -8.25 -8.02 -5.25
C PRO A 326 -6.74 -8.12 -4.99
N CYS A 327 -6.33 -8.19 -3.72
CA CYS A 327 -4.92 -8.25 -3.32
C CYS A 327 -4.69 -9.02 -2.00
N VAL A 328 -3.44 -9.38 -1.73
CA VAL A 328 -3.00 -9.88 -0.43
C VAL A 328 -2.29 -8.77 0.32
N LEU A 329 -2.71 -8.51 1.56
CA LEU A 329 -2.05 -7.59 2.49
C LEU A 329 -1.28 -8.40 3.54
N TRP A 330 0.04 -8.42 3.43
CA TRP A 330 0.94 -9.07 4.35
C TRP A 330 1.42 -8.11 5.44
N MET A 331 1.24 -8.52 6.68
CA MET A 331 1.62 -7.80 7.90
C MET A 331 2.65 -8.66 8.63
N ASP A 332 3.94 -8.40 8.41
CA ASP A 332 5.00 -9.21 8.99
C ASP A 332 5.27 -8.79 10.44
N GLU A 333 5.48 -9.78 11.31
CA GLU A 333 5.81 -9.60 12.73
C GLU A 333 4.90 -8.59 13.43
N ILE A 334 3.59 -8.80 13.25
CA ILE A 334 2.53 -7.87 13.70
C ILE A 334 2.61 -7.60 15.22
N GLU A 335 3.16 -8.54 16.00
CA GLU A 335 3.41 -8.39 17.41
C GLU A 335 4.43 -7.31 17.75
N LYS A 336 5.42 -7.05 16.88
CA LYS A 336 6.42 -6.00 17.11
C LYS A 336 5.80 -4.61 16.98
N GLY A 337 4.84 -4.48 16.05
CA GLY A 337 4.11 -3.24 15.81
C GLY A 337 2.97 -2.98 16.78
N LEU A 338 2.44 -4.00 17.43
CA LEU A 338 1.25 -3.89 18.28
C LEU A 338 1.52 -4.27 19.74
N ALA A 339 2.77 -4.57 20.10
CA ALA A 339 3.16 -4.85 21.47
C ALA A 339 2.70 -3.72 22.40
N THR A 340 1.97 -4.10 23.44
CA THR A 340 1.49 -3.20 24.49
C THR A 340 2.64 -2.87 25.43
N GLY A 341 3.39 -1.82 25.11
CA GLY A 341 4.32 -1.19 26.04
C GLY A 341 3.68 0.03 26.71
N ASP A 342 3.81 0.16 28.03
CA ASP A 342 3.33 1.32 28.81
C ASP A 342 4.01 2.65 28.42
N ASN A 343 5.06 2.61 27.60
CA ASN A 343 5.93 3.75 27.30
C ASN A 343 5.56 4.54 26.02
N ASP A 344 4.51 4.15 25.28
CA ASP A 344 4.16 4.72 23.95
C ASP A 344 2.93 5.66 23.95
N GLY A 345 2.51 6.16 25.12
CA GLY A 345 1.42 7.16 25.20
C GLY A 345 0.08 6.72 24.56
N GLY A 346 -0.16 5.41 24.47
CA GLY A 346 -1.36 4.81 23.88
C GLY A 346 -1.42 4.80 22.35
N VAL A 347 -0.33 5.09 21.63
CA VAL A 347 -0.31 5.05 20.15
C VAL A 347 -0.59 3.63 19.65
N SER A 348 0.14 2.60 20.13
CA SER A 348 -0.11 1.19 19.75
C SER A 348 -1.57 0.75 19.90
N GLN A 349 -2.27 1.20 20.96
CA GLN A 349 -3.69 0.89 21.16
C GLN A 349 -4.60 1.57 20.12
N ARG A 350 -4.31 2.82 19.73
CA ARG A 350 -5.07 3.53 18.69
C ARG A 350 -4.82 2.95 17.30
N VAL A 351 -3.59 2.52 17.02
CA VAL A 351 -3.21 1.79 15.81
C VAL A 351 -3.96 0.45 15.75
N LEU A 352 -3.95 -0.33 16.83
CA LEU A 352 -4.73 -1.57 16.94
C LEU A 352 -6.22 -1.32 16.72
N GLY A 353 -6.80 -0.29 17.36
CA GLY A 353 -8.20 0.09 17.19
C GLY A 353 -8.56 0.44 15.74
N THR A 354 -7.69 1.18 15.05
CA THR A 354 -7.83 1.52 13.62
C THR A 354 -7.83 0.25 12.76
N LEU A 355 -6.87 -0.64 12.98
CA LEU A 355 -6.77 -1.90 12.26
C LEU A 355 -8.00 -2.79 12.50
N LEU A 356 -8.42 -2.97 13.75
CA LEU A 356 -9.59 -3.79 14.10
C LEU A 356 -10.89 -3.23 13.51
N THR A 357 -11.03 -1.90 13.45
CA THR A 357 -12.19 -1.25 12.83
C THR A 357 -12.23 -1.56 11.34
N TRP A 358 -11.12 -1.31 10.64
CA TRP A 358 -10.98 -1.64 9.22
C TRP A 358 -11.22 -3.14 8.96
N MET A 359 -10.73 -4.02 9.83
CA MET A 359 -10.92 -5.46 9.70
C MET A 359 -12.40 -5.87 9.76
N ALA A 360 -13.25 -5.12 10.48
CA ALA A 360 -14.69 -5.38 10.55
C ALA A 360 -15.43 -4.81 9.34
N GLU A 361 -15.04 -3.62 8.90
CA GLU A 361 -15.82 -2.82 7.96
C GLU A 361 -15.44 -3.05 6.50
N ARG A 362 -14.25 -3.61 6.22
CA ARG A 362 -13.77 -3.79 4.85
C ARG A 362 -14.72 -4.65 4.01
N LYS A 363 -15.09 -4.11 2.85
CA LYS A 363 -15.90 -4.78 1.82
C LYS A 363 -15.08 -5.21 0.61
N ALA A 364 -13.96 -4.52 0.34
CA ALA A 364 -13.08 -4.86 -0.76
C ALA A 364 -12.43 -6.24 -0.54
N PRO A 365 -12.18 -7.03 -1.60
CA PRO A 365 -11.51 -8.33 -1.50
C PRO A 365 -10.01 -8.16 -1.20
N VAL A 366 -9.69 -7.87 0.07
CA VAL A 366 -8.33 -7.79 0.59
C VAL A 366 -8.11 -8.95 1.56
N PHE A 367 -7.27 -9.90 1.14
CA PHE A 367 -6.93 -11.06 1.95
C PHE A 367 -5.73 -10.76 2.83
N MET A 368 -5.92 -10.79 4.14
CA MET A 368 -4.88 -10.42 5.09
C MET A 368 -4.05 -11.63 5.50
N VAL A 369 -2.73 -11.50 5.47
CA VAL A 369 -1.80 -12.49 6.02
C VAL A 369 -0.98 -11.81 7.10
N ALA A 370 -1.21 -12.13 8.36
CA ALA A 370 -0.38 -11.66 9.45
C ALA A 370 0.60 -12.76 9.87
N THR A 371 1.83 -12.40 10.23
CA THR A 371 2.79 -13.34 10.84
C THR A 371 3.11 -12.93 12.27
N ALA A 372 3.40 -13.91 13.12
CA ALA A 372 3.90 -13.68 14.45
C ALA A 372 4.87 -14.77 14.92
N ASN A 373 5.94 -14.34 15.60
CA ASN A 373 6.90 -15.19 16.28
C ASN A 373 6.58 -15.31 17.78
N VAL A 374 6.21 -14.19 18.42
CA VAL A 374 5.99 -14.13 19.88
C VAL A 374 4.51 -13.89 20.20
N ILE A 375 3.79 -14.97 20.47
CA ILE A 375 2.34 -14.93 20.71
C ILE A 375 1.98 -14.13 21.96
N ALA A 376 2.81 -14.18 23.00
CA ALA A 376 2.56 -13.47 24.25
C ALA A 376 2.40 -11.96 24.06
N HIS A 377 2.95 -11.39 22.99
CA HIS A 377 2.86 -9.97 22.65
C HIS A 377 1.69 -9.63 21.73
N LEU A 378 0.95 -10.64 21.22
CA LEU A 378 -0.20 -10.40 20.38
C LEU A 378 -1.40 -9.94 21.21
N PRO A 379 -2.05 -8.82 20.84
CA PRO A 379 -3.32 -8.43 21.44
C PRO A 379 -4.38 -9.53 21.24
N PRO A 380 -5.08 -9.96 22.31
CA PRO A 380 -6.10 -11.02 22.22
C PRO A 380 -7.26 -10.66 21.27
N GLU A 381 -7.49 -9.37 21.03
CA GLU A 381 -8.51 -8.84 20.12
C GLU A 381 -8.31 -9.30 18.67
N LEU A 382 -7.06 -9.57 18.26
CA LEU A 382 -6.74 -10.05 16.90
C LEU A 382 -7.10 -11.52 16.70
N VAL A 383 -7.01 -12.33 17.77
CA VAL A 383 -7.21 -13.78 17.73
C VAL A 383 -8.70 -14.16 17.78
N ARG A 384 -9.60 -13.18 17.98
CA ARG A 384 -11.05 -13.41 18.00
C ARG A 384 -11.55 -13.90 16.64
N LYS A 385 -12.30 -15.00 16.63
CA LYS A 385 -12.95 -15.52 15.41
C LYS A 385 -13.81 -14.45 14.72
N GLY A 386 -13.71 -14.39 13.39
CA GLY A 386 -14.33 -13.37 12.55
C GLY A 386 -13.38 -12.23 12.13
N ARG A 387 -12.14 -12.23 12.64
CA ARG A 387 -11.06 -11.32 12.24
C ARG A 387 -10.15 -11.94 11.18
N PHE A 388 -9.58 -13.08 11.56
CA PHE A 388 -8.97 -14.04 10.66
C PHE A 388 -9.92 -15.23 10.52
N ASP A 389 -9.90 -15.85 9.35
CA ASP A 389 -10.68 -17.06 9.08
C ASP A 389 -10.04 -18.27 9.76
N GLU A 390 -8.71 -18.30 9.83
CA GLU A 390 -7.96 -19.40 10.44
C GLU A 390 -6.63 -18.94 11.04
N LEU A 391 -6.19 -19.67 12.09
CA LEU A 391 -4.88 -19.53 12.70
C LEU A 391 -4.04 -20.77 12.39
N PHE A 392 -2.94 -20.58 11.68
CA PHE A 392 -2.03 -21.66 11.34
C PHE A 392 -0.79 -21.65 12.20
N PHE A 393 -0.42 -22.83 12.70
CA PHE A 393 0.85 -23.05 13.36
C PHE A 393 1.90 -23.62 12.38
N VAL A 394 3.00 -22.90 12.24
CA VAL A 394 4.16 -23.26 11.42
C VAL A 394 5.26 -23.75 12.34
N ASP A 395 5.41 -25.07 12.42
CA ASP A 395 6.44 -25.74 13.21
C ASP A 395 7.71 -25.97 12.36
N LEU A 396 8.73 -26.56 12.99
CA LEU A 396 9.91 -27.05 12.32
C LEU A 396 9.55 -28.14 11.28
N PRO A 397 10.26 -28.19 10.13
CA PRO A 397 10.00 -29.13 9.05
C PRO A 397 10.25 -30.59 9.45
N THR A 398 9.40 -31.49 8.96
CA THR A 398 9.60 -32.95 9.06
C THR A 398 10.77 -33.40 8.19
N ALA A 399 11.22 -34.65 8.32
CA ALA A 399 12.32 -35.18 7.51
C ALA A 399 12.05 -35.06 6.01
N GLU A 400 10.82 -35.35 5.57
CA GLU A 400 10.40 -35.23 4.18
C GLU A 400 10.46 -33.77 3.71
N VAL A 401 9.98 -32.84 4.52
CA VAL A 401 10.01 -31.40 4.19
C VAL A 401 11.45 -30.87 4.19
N ARG A 402 12.33 -31.37 5.07
CA ARG A 402 13.76 -31.00 5.06
C ARG A 402 14.48 -31.48 3.80
N ASP A 403 14.15 -32.67 3.29
CA ASP A 403 14.66 -33.16 2.01
C ASP A 403 14.25 -32.20 0.87
N GLU A 404 12.96 -31.84 0.80
CA GLU A 404 12.44 -30.88 -0.18
C GLU A 404 13.18 -29.53 -0.09
N ILE A 405 13.31 -28.97 1.12
CA ILE A 405 13.98 -27.68 1.34
C ILE A 405 15.45 -27.75 0.91
N LEU A 406 16.19 -28.78 1.32
CA LEU A 406 17.60 -28.94 0.93
C LEU A 406 17.75 -29.02 -0.60
N ARG A 407 16.90 -29.80 -1.28
CA ARG A 407 16.90 -29.87 -2.75
C ARG A 407 16.66 -28.51 -3.39
N ILE A 408 15.69 -27.74 -2.90
CA ILE A 408 15.40 -26.38 -3.39
C ILE A 408 16.63 -25.48 -3.25
N HIS A 409 17.29 -25.47 -2.08
CA HIS A 409 18.45 -24.60 -1.86
C HIS A 409 19.68 -25.04 -2.65
N LEU A 410 19.88 -26.34 -2.88
CA LEU A 410 20.94 -26.87 -3.76
C LEU A 410 20.69 -26.47 -5.22
N CYS A 411 19.49 -26.71 -5.76
CA CYS A 411 19.14 -26.35 -7.13
C CYS A 411 19.27 -24.84 -7.39
N ARG A 412 18.86 -23.99 -6.44
CA ARG A 412 19.02 -22.52 -6.53
C ARG A 412 20.48 -22.06 -6.60
N ARG A 413 21.43 -22.92 -6.29
CA ARG A 413 22.88 -22.67 -6.26
C ARG A 413 23.63 -23.51 -7.30
N ASP A 414 22.91 -24.01 -8.30
CA ASP A 414 23.44 -24.85 -9.40
C ASP A 414 24.14 -26.14 -8.91
N LEU A 415 23.71 -26.66 -7.76
CA LEU A 415 24.17 -27.94 -7.22
C LEU A 415 23.11 -29.00 -7.49
N ALA A 416 23.46 -30.06 -8.21
CA ALA A 416 22.57 -31.16 -8.53
C ALA A 416 22.33 -32.04 -7.28
N PRO A 417 21.11 -32.10 -6.72
CA PRO A 417 20.86 -32.88 -5.50
C PRO A 417 21.18 -34.37 -5.65
N GLU A 418 21.14 -34.89 -6.88
CA GLU A 418 21.41 -36.30 -7.21
C GLU A 418 22.88 -36.69 -6.99
N THR A 419 23.80 -35.71 -6.88
CA THR A 419 25.22 -35.98 -6.60
C THR A 419 25.52 -36.13 -5.11
N PHE A 420 24.53 -35.93 -4.25
CA PHE A 420 24.66 -35.96 -2.79
C PHE A 420 23.83 -37.10 -2.18
N ASP A 421 24.30 -37.62 -1.05
CA ASP A 421 23.47 -38.50 -0.21
C ASP A 421 22.52 -37.64 0.61
N MET A 422 21.35 -37.38 0.04
CA MET A 422 20.31 -36.57 0.66
C MET A 422 19.77 -37.20 1.95
N GLY A 423 19.70 -38.53 2.04
CA GLY A 423 19.26 -39.22 3.25
C GLY A 423 20.18 -38.94 4.43
N ALA A 424 21.50 -38.96 4.19
CA ALA A 424 22.48 -38.58 5.19
C ALA A 424 22.37 -37.11 5.61
N LEU A 425 22.18 -36.17 4.66
CA LEU A 425 22.02 -34.75 4.97
C LEU A 425 20.73 -34.45 5.77
N VAL A 426 19.64 -35.17 5.48
CA VAL A 426 18.36 -35.05 6.21
C VAL A 426 18.48 -35.58 7.64
N ALA A 427 19.24 -36.66 7.84
CA ALA A 427 19.53 -37.20 9.17
C ALA A 427 20.38 -36.24 10.02
N LEU A 428 21.34 -35.56 9.40
CA LEU A 428 22.20 -34.57 10.07
C LEU A 428 21.49 -33.24 10.40
N SER A 429 20.31 -33.01 9.84
CA SER A 429 19.57 -31.75 9.98
C SER A 429 18.32 -31.86 10.88
N GLU A 430 18.27 -32.85 11.76
CA GLU A 430 17.16 -32.99 12.70
C GLU A 430 17.01 -31.73 13.58
N GLY A 431 15.79 -31.19 13.64
CA GLY A 431 15.47 -29.98 14.40
C GLY A 431 15.76 -28.66 13.69
N PHE A 432 16.29 -28.69 12.46
CA PHE A 432 16.60 -27.48 11.71
C PHE A 432 15.34 -26.83 11.15
N SER A 433 15.29 -25.50 11.20
CA SER A 433 14.36 -24.68 10.44
C SER A 433 14.79 -24.55 8.97
N GLY A 434 13.90 -24.05 8.11
CA GLY A 434 14.22 -23.83 6.70
C GLY A 434 15.38 -22.84 6.51
N ALA A 435 15.42 -21.78 7.33
CA ALA A 435 16.52 -20.81 7.30
C ALA A 435 17.88 -21.41 7.71
N GLU A 436 17.90 -22.36 8.64
CA GLU A 436 19.14 -23.04 9.07
C GLU A 436 19.64 -24.02 8.02
N LEU A 437 18.73 -24.72 7.33
CA LEU A 437 19.08 -25.55 6.17
C LEU A 437 19.70 -24.71 5.05
N GLU A 438 19.10 -23.56 4.75
CA GLU A 438 19.66 -22.61 3.79
C GLU A 438 21.07 -22.17 4.20
N GLN A 439 21.24 -21.75 5.47
CA GLN A 439 22.53 -21.27 5.95
C GLN A 439 23.60 -22.34 5.99
N ALA A 440 23.24 -23.60 6.22
CA ALA A 440 24.17 -24.71 6.13
C ALA A 440 24.70 -24.89 4.69
N VAL A 441 23.82 -24.80 3.68
CA VAL A 441 24.22 -24.86 2.26
C VAL A 441 25.10 -23.64 1.89
N VAL A 442 24.74 -22.44 2.34
CA VAL A 442 25.53 -21.22 2.13
C VAL A 442 26.92 -21.33 2.78
N SER A 443 26.98 -21.85 4.00
CA SER A 443 28.25 -22.05 4.71
C SER A 443 29.15 -23.05 4.01
N ALA A 444 28.58 -24.12 3.44
CA ALA A 444 29.33 -25.09 2.65
C ALA A 444 29.90 -24.46 1.37
N LEU A 445 29.17 -23.56 0.70
CA LEU A 445 29.68 -22.80 -0.45
C LEU A 445 30.86 -21.91 -0.07
N TYR A 446 30.77 -21.16 1.03
CA TYR A 446 31.88 -20.33 1.49
C TYR A 446 33.11 -21.16 1.82
N ALA A 447 32.93 -22.32 2.48
CA ALA A 447 34.02 -23.23 2.77
C ALA A 447 34.64 -23.83 1.50
N ALA A 448 33.82 -24.20 0.50
CA ALA A 448 34.29 -24.69 -0.80
C ALA A 448 35.13 -23.63 -1.52
N GLN A 449 34.63 -22.39 -1.58
CA GLN A 449 35.31 -21.27 -2.21
C GLN A 449 36.64 -20.94 -1.52
N ALA A 450 36.67 -20.90 -0.19
CA ALA A 450 37.89 -20.66 0.58
C ALA A 450 38.95 -21.75 0.36
N ARG A 451 38.51 -22.98 0.10
CA ARG A 451 39.38 -24.14 -0.19
C ARG A 451 39.67 -24.33 -1.69
N GLN A 452 39.12 -23.47 -2.55
CA GLN A 452 39.21 -23.57 -4.02
C GLN A 452 38.81 -24.95 -4.57
N GLN A 453 37.73 -25.53 -4.02
CA GLN A 453 37.17 -26.81 -4.45
C GLN A 453 35.67 -26.71 -4.71
N ALA A 454 35.11 -27.73 -5.37
CA ALA A 454 33.66 -27.85 -5.52
C ALA A 454 33.00 -28.22 -4.17
N VAL A 455 31.71 -27.90 -4.01
CA VAL A 455 30.93 -28.38 -2.86
C VAL A 455 30.79 -29.89 -2.96
N ASP A 456 31.23 -30.58 -1.92
CA ASP A 456 31.11 -32.04 -1.80
C ASP A 456 30.24 -32.42 -0.59
N GLN A 457 29.94 -33.72 -0.46
CA GLN A 457 29.15 -34.26 0.64
C GLN A 457 29.75 -33.92 2.01
N VAL A 458 31.08 -33.91 2.12
CA VAL A 458 31.80 -33.71 3.38
C VAL A 458 31.64 -32.28 3.88
N LEU A 459 31.74 -31.30 2.98
CA LEU A 459 31.53 -29.89 3.30
C LEU A 459 30.10 -29.64 3.79
N LEU A 460 29.08 -30.16 3.08
CA LEU A 460 27.68 -29.99 3.49
C LEU A 460 27.41 -30.66 4.84
N ALA A 461 27.87 -31.89 5.04
CA ALA A 461 27.71 -32.62 6.30
C ALA A 461 28.39 -31.88 7.47
N HIS A 462 29.60 -31.37 7.27
CA HIS A 462 30.31 -30.58 8.27
C HIS A 462 29.57 -29.28 8.61
N SER A 463 29.07 -28.56 7.60
CA SER A 463 28.31 -27.32 7.82
C SER A 463 27.03 -27.57 8.63
N LEU A 464 26.28 -28.63 8.32
CA LEU A 464 25.11 -29.06 9.11
C LEU A 464 25.50 -29.37 10.56
N GLN A 465 26.51 -30.21 10.78
CA GLN A 465 26.96 -30.60 12.13
C GLN A 465 27.48 -29.43 12.96
N SER A 466 28.09 -28.43 12.32
CA SER A 466 28.64 -27.26 12.99
C SER A 466 27.58 -26.23 13.40
N THR A 467 26.36 -26.34 12.87
CA THR A 467 25.25 -25.43 13.18
C THR A 467 24.48 -25.95 14.38
N SER A 468 24.33 -25.13 15.41
CA SER A 468 23.45 -25.42 16.55
C SER A 468 22.01 -25.02 16.18
N PRO A 469 21.07 -25.97 16.06
CA PRO A 469 19.71 -25.66 15.62
C PRO A 469 18.92 -24.90 16.68
N LEU A 470 17.97 -24.09 16.23
CA LEU A 470 17.06 -23.30 17.03
C LEU A 470 16.26 -24.17 18.01
N SER A 471 15.96 -25.41 17.61
CA SER A 471 15.31 -26.40 18.46
C SER A 471 16.08 -26.73 19.73
N VAL A 472 17.40 -26.51 19.74
CA VAL A 472 18.28 -26.69 20.90
C VAL A 472 18.50 -25.36 21.61
N VAL A 473 18.76 -24.29 20.87
CA VAL A 473 19.09 -22.97 21.45
C VAL A 473 17.89 -22.33 22.15
N MET A 474 16.68 -22.53 21.65
CA MET A 474 15.42 -21.95 22.15
C MET A 474 14.40 -23.04 22.50
N ALA A 475 14.87 -24.15 23.08
CA ALA A 475 14.05 -25.34 23.32
C ALA A 475 12.84 -25.04 24.23
N GLU A 476 13.03 -24.24 25.28
CA GLU A 476 12.00 -23.86 26.24
C GLU A 476 10.90 -23.02 25.57
N ASP A 477 11.29 -21.98 24.83
CA ASP A 477 10.37 -21.10 24.11
C ASP A 477 9.59 -21.87 23.04
N LEU A 478 10.26 -22.78 22.33
CA LEU A 478 9.64 -23.66 21.34
C LEU A 478 8.60 -24.59 21.98
N ALA A 479 8.92 -25.18 23.13
CA ALA A 479 8.00 -26.03 23.86
C ALA A 479 6.77 -25.26 24.35
N ALA A 480 6.98 -24.05 24.88
CA ALA A 480 5.88 -23.16 25.29
C ALA A 480 4.99 -22.78 24.10
N LEU A 481 5.61 -22.45 22.96
CA LEU A 481 4.90 -22.10 21.72
C LEU A 481 4.04 -23.26 21.21
N ARG A 482 4.59 -24.48 21.17
CA ARG A 482 3.87 -25.70 20.77
C ARG A 482 2.72 -26.03 21.71
N ALA A 483 2.93 -25.90 23.03
CA ALA A 483 1.91 -26.12 24.04
C ALA A 483 0.76 -25.10 23.91
N TRP A 484 1.08 -23.85 23.60
CA TRP A 484 0.06 -22.85 23.28
C TRP A 484 -0.70 -23.20 21.99
N ALA A 485 0.00 -23.60 20.94
CA ALA A 485 -0.60 -23.88 19.63
C ALA A 485 -1.56 -25.09 19.66
N GLN A 486 -1.30 -26.06 20.55
CA GLN A 486 -2.10 -27.26 20.69
C GLN A 486 -3.56 -26.94 21.03
N GLY A 487 -4.48 -27.41 20.17
CA GLY A 487 -5.93 -27.19 20.32
C GLY A 487 -6.40 -25.77 20.00
N ARG A 488 -5.51 -24.85 19.65
CA ARG A 488 -5.83 -23.45 19.29
C ARG A 488 -5.62 -23.12 17.82
N THR A 489 -4.81 -23.91 17.12
CA THR A 489 -4.36 -23.65 15.75
C THR A 489 -4.46 -24.88 14.88
N VAL A 490 -4.52 -24.67 13.56
CA VAL A 490 -4.39 -25.71 12.55
C VAL A 490 -2.91 -25.85 12.17
N LYS A 491 -2.39 -27.07 12.06
CA LYS A 491 -1.02 -27.27 11.56
C LYS A 491 -0.94 -26.85 10.09
N ALA A 492 0.05 -26.04 9.75
CA ALA A 492 0.24 -25.58 8.37
C ALA A 492 0.77 -26.70 7.46
N GLY A 493 1.71 -27.50 8.00
CA GLY A 493 2.33 -28.67 7.37
C GLY A 493 1.43 -29.89 7.33
#